data_AF-A0A3B4GAR0-F1
#
_entry.id   AF-A0A3B4GAR0-F1
#
_cell.length_a   1.000
_cell.length_b   1.000
_cell.length_c   1.000
_cell.angle_alpha   90.00
_cell.angle_beta   90.00
_cell.angle_gamma   90.00
#
_symmetry.space_group_name_H-M   'P 1'
#
loop_
_entity.id
_entity.type
_entity.pdbx_description
1 polymer ?
#
loop_
_entity_poly.entity_id
_entity_poly.type
_entity_poly.pdbx_seq_one_letter_code
_entity_poly.pdbx_strand_id
1 'polypeptide(L)'
;LNFKINLRVKLATFILDAGAPVYLYEYQHPPKFLQQKRLSFVGTDHGDEIFIVLGFLFCNMIVLDLCPEDEEQLSKVMMSYWGNFARTGSPNGHNLVHWPKYGAEEKYLAIGLKKQVTAQHLKKERFVFLTQTVPEKIKQHEENTGRRKKGLQDKVVN
;
A
#
# COMPACT_ATOMS: atom_id res chain seq x y z
N LEU A 1 0.02 -10.43 0.74
CA LEU A 1 -0.05 -9.03 1.21
C LEU A 1 1.30 -8.48 1.71
N ASN A 2 2.07 -9.23 2.52
CA ASN A 2 3.30 -8.76 3.18
C ASN A 2 4.43 -8.28 2.24
N PHE A 3 4.68 -8.98 1.13
CA PHE A 3 5.71 -8.57 0.15
C PHE A 3 5.40 -7.22 -0.51
N LYS A 4 4.10 -6.95 -0.76
CA LYS A 4 3.64 -5.76 -1.51
C LYS A 4 3.79 -4.47 -0.70
N ILE A 5 3.61 -4.51 0.62
CA ILE A 5 3.78 -3.34 1.50
C ILE A 5 5.24 -2.91 1.53
N ASN A 6 6.16 -3.86 1.73
CA ASN A 6 7.60 -3.58 1.79
C ASN A 6 8.14 -2.99 0.49
N LEU A 7 7.69 -3.53 -0.65
CA LEU A 7 8.13 -3.05 -1.96
C LEU A 7 7.72 -1.60 -2.21
N ARG A 8 6.48 -1.21 -1.83
CA ARG A 8 5.95 0.13 -2.07
C ARG A 8 6.70 1.20 -1.27
N VAL A 9 6.92 0.98 0.02
CA VAL A 9 7.63 1.96 0.87
C VAL A 9 9.11 2.07 0.45
N LYS A 10 9.79 0.94 0.19
CA LYS A 10 11.18 0.96 -0.33
C LYS A 10 11.29 1.69 -1.66
N LEU A 11 10.38 1.42 -2.59
CA LEU A 11 10.36 2.08 -3.90
C LEU A 11 10.08 3.58 -3.77
N ALA A 12 9.13 3.96 -2.91
CA ALA A 12 8.81 5.36 -2.64
C ALA A 12 10.04 6.11 -2.09
N THR A 13 10.75 5.54 -1.11
CA THR A 13 12.00 6.10 -0.60
C THR A 13 13.07 6.21 -1.68
N PHE A 14 13.27 5.15 -2.47
CA PHE A 14 14.26 5.16 -3.56
C PHE A 14 13.99 6.26 -4.61
N ILE A 15 12.73 6.43 -5.04
CA ILE A 15 12.35 7.47 -6.00
C ILE A 15 12.51 8.87 -5.38
N LEU A 16 12.16 9.02 -4.09
CA LEU A 16 12.34 10.26 -3.35
C LEU A 16 13.83 10.64 -3.27
N ASP A 17 14.70 9.69 -2.94
CA ASP A 17 16.16 9.89 -2.85
C ASP A 17 16.78 10.25 -4.20
N ALA A 18 16.18 9.79 -5.30
CA ALA A 18 16.52 10.21 -6.67
C ALA A 18 16.04 11.64 -7.02
N GLY A 19 15.38 12.34 -6.08
CA GLY A 19 14.93 13.73 -6.23
C GLY A 19 13.57 13.89 -6.91
N ALA A 20 12.86 12.80 -7.22
CA ALA A 20 11.56 12.86 -7.88
C ALA A 20 10.41 13.03 -6.87
N PRO A 21 9.33 13.76 -7.24
CA PRO A 21 8.16 13.88 -6.38
C PRO A 21 7.40 12.55 -6.26
N VAL A 22 7.09 12.16 -5.03
CA VAL A 22 6.38 10.91 -4.73
C VAL A 22 5.07 11.23 -4.02
N TYR A 23 4.02 10.50 -4.37
CA TYR A 23 2.72 10.54 -3.70
C TYR A 23 2.30 9.10 -3.37
N LEU A 24 1.98 8.85 -2.10
CA LEU A 24 1.63 7.51 -1.60
C LEU A 24 0.17 7.50 -1.13
N TYR A 25 -0.53 6.39 -1.39
CA TYR A 25 -1.87 6.14 -0.85
C TYR A 25 -2.08 4.71 -0.36
N GLU A 26 -3.06 4.54 0.53
CA GLU A 26 -3.64 3.25 0.89
C GLU A 26 -5.14 3.27 0.55
N TYR A 27 -5.56 2.38 -0.34
CA TYR A 27 -6.97 2.22 -0.68
C TYR A 27 -7.63 1.21 0.26
N GLN A 28 -8.80 1.56 0.79
CA GLN A 28 -9.42 0.89 1.94
C GLN A 28 -10.91 0.55 1.73
N HIS A 29 -11.36 0.44 0.47
CA HIS A 29 -12.76 0.14 0.16
C HIS A 29 -12.91 -1.04 -0.80
N PRO A 30 -13.38 -2.22 -0.38
CA PRO A 30 -13.72 -3.27 -1.33
C PRO A 30 -14.99 -2.89 -2.12
N PRO A 31 -15.00 -2.95 -3.47
CA PRO A 31 -16.21 -2.70 -4.25
C PRO A 31 -17.41 -3.55 -3.80
N LYS A 32 -18.60 -2.97 -3.67
CA LYS A 32 -19.78 -3.65 -3.09
C LYS A 32 -20.18 -4.90 -3.87
N PHE A 33 -20.07 -4.89 -5.19
CA PHE A 33 -20.34 -6.07 -6.02
C PHE A 33 -19.38 -7.24 -5.73
N LEU A 34 -18.15 -6.97 -5.27
CA LEU A 34 -17.20 -7.99 -4.83
C LEU A 34 -17.48 -8.44 -3.39
N GLN A 35 -17.92 -7.52 -2.52
CA GLN A 35 -18.31 -7.86 -1.15
C GLN A 35 -19.45 -8.90 -1.11
N GLN A 36 -20.38 -8.86 -2.06
CA GLN A 36 -21.45 -9.86 -2.17
C GLN A 36 -20.94 -11.29 -2.42
N LYS A 37 -19.74 -11.43 -3.01
CA LYS A 37 -19.13 -12.71 -3.38
C LYS A 37 -18.00 -13.15 -2.45
N ARG A 38 -17.56 -12.27 -1.54
CA ARG A 38 -16.39 -12.49 -0.68
C ARG A 38 -16.80 -12.58 0.78
N LEU A 39 -16.03 -13.35 1.54
CA LEU A 39 -16.19 -13.41 3.00
C LEU A 39 -15.80 -12.06 3.62
N SER A 40 -16.52 -11.64 4.66
CA SER A 40 -16.37 -10.30 5.27
C SER A 40 -14.97 -10.01 5.81
N PHE A 41 -14.21 -11.04 6.21
CA PHE A 41 -12.85 -10.87 6.73
C PHE A 41 -11.81 -10.48 5.66
N VAL A 42 -12.13 -10.65 4.37
CA VAL A 42 -11.19 -10.36 3.27
C VAL A 42 -10.87 -8.87 3.20
N GLY A 43 -11.83 -8.00 3.57
CA GLY A 43 -11.68 -6.56 3.47
C GLY A 43 -11.35 -6.12 2.04
N THR A 44 -10.48 -5.11 1.89
CA THR A 44 -9.97 -4.63 0.59
C THR A 44 -8.86 -5.55 0.08
N ASP A 45 -9.10 -6.19 -1.06
CA ASP A 45 -8.16 -7.13 -1.67
C ASP A 45 -7.33 -6.46 -2.78
N HIS A 46 -6.35 -7.21 -3.28
CA HIS A 46 -5.47 -6.77 -4.34
C HIS A 46 -6.22 -6.52 -5.66
N GLY A 47 -6.12 -5.30 -6.19
CA GLY A 47 -6.70 -4.92 -7.48
C GLY A 47 -8.11 -4.35 -7.36
N ASP A 48 -8.69 -4.32 -6.16
CA ASP A 48 -10.01 -3.75 -5.90
C ASP A 48 -10.09 -2.27 -6.31
N GLU A 49 -8.99 -1.53 -6.23
CA GLU A 49 -8.93 -0.12 -6.63
C GLU A 49 -9.09 0.08 -8.14
N ILE A 50 -8.78 -0.92 -8.97
CA ILE A 50 -8.76 -0.80 -10.43
C ILE A 50 -10.16 -0.46 -10.96
N PHE A 51 -11.20 -1.09 -10.40
CA PHE A 51 -12.59 -0.83 -10.78
C PHE A 51 -13.00 0.63 -10.53
N ILE A 52 -12.50 1.21 -9.44
CA ILE A 52 -12.77 2.59 -9.05
C ILE A 52 -11.92 3.58 -9.87
N VAL A 53 -10.64 3.29 -10.07
CA VAL A 53 -9.71 4.15 -10.82
C VAL A 53 -10.06 4.23 -12.31
N LEU A 54 -10.47 3.12 -12.92
CA LEU A 54 -10.82 3.07 -14.34
C LEU A 54 -12.28 3.44 -14.62
N GLY A 55 -13.06 3.78 -13.60
CA GLY A 55 -14.45 4.18 -13.78
C GLY A 55 -15.35 3.07 -14.34
N PHE A 56 -15.09 1.82 -13.97
CA PHE A 56 -15.84 0.66 -14.47
C PHE A 56 -17.34 0.74 -14.10
N LEU A 57 -17.67 1.48 -13.05
CA LEU A 57 -19.03 1.83 -12.64
C LEU A 57 -19.81 2.63 -13.69
N PHE A 58 -19.12 3.36 -14.58
CA PHE A 58 -19.73 4.14 -15.66
C PHE A 58 -19.85 3.35 -16.97
N CYS A 59 -19.32 2.12 -17.02
CA CYS A 59 -19.42 1.27 -18.19
C CYS A 59 -20.69 0.42 -18.12
N ASN A 60 -21.49 0.43 -19.20
CA ASN A 60 -22.69 -0.41 -19.38
C ASN A 60 -22.40 -1.94 -19.35
N MET A 61 -21.15 -2.36 -19.15
CA MET A 61 -20.72 -3.75 -19.22
C MET A 61 -20.78 -4.48 -17.86
N ILE A 62 -20.74 -3.77 -16.72
CA ILE A 62 -20.51 -4.43 -15.42
C ILE A 62 -21.71 -4.39 -14.48
N VAL A 63 -22.63 -3.42 -14.58
CA VAL A 63 -23.65 -3.29 -13.55
C VAL A 63 -24.94 -2.60 -14.03
N LEU A 64 -26.05 -3.33 -14.06
CA LEU A 64 -27.40 -2.73 -14.17
C LEU A 64 -28.03 -2.42 -12.79
N ASP A 65 -27.51 -2.93 -11.65
CA ASP A 65 -28.22 -2.85 -10.35
C ASP A 65 -27.38 -2.58 -9.08
N LEU A 66 -26.08 -2.28 -9.20
CA LEU A 66 -25.10 -2.21 -8.10
C LEU A 66 -24.11 -1.04 -8.23
N CYS A 67 -24.53 0.12 -8.74
CA CYS A 67 -23.71 1.33 -8.66
C CYS A 67 -24.22 2.26 -7.55
N PRO A 68 -23.89 1.99 -6.28
CA PRO A 68 -24.15 2.90 -5.19
C PRO A 68 -23.57 4.29 -5.46
N GLU A 69 -24.34 5.33 -5.13
CA GLU A 69 -23.95 6.73 -5.27
C GLU A 69 -22.61 7.04 -4.57
N ASP A 70 -22.34 6.41 -3.43
CA ASP A 70 -21.09 6.58 -2.68
C ASP A 70 -19.86 6.00 -3.42
N GLU A 71 -20.01 4.89 -4.15
CA GLU A 71 -18.93 4.33 -4.99
C GLU A 71 -18.71 5.13 -6.27
N GLU A 72 -19.79 5.68 -6.85
CA GLU A 72 -19.71 6.59 -7.99
C GLU A 72 -18.90 7.85 -7.64
N GLN A 73 -19.20 8.46 -6.47
CA GLN A 73 -18.46 9.62 -5.99
C GLN A 73 -17.00 9.29 -5.70
N LEU A 74 -16.74 8.13 -5.07
CA LEU A 74 -15.36 7.67 -4.85
C LEU A 74 -14.60 7.51 -6.17
N SER A 75 -15.26 6.97 -7.20
CA SER A 75 -14.66 6.82 -8.52
C SER A 75 -14.35 8.16 -9.18
N LYS A 76 -15.25 9.15 -9.12
CA LYS A 76 -14.97 10.52 -9.59
C LYS A 76 -13.78 11.14 -8.88
N VAL A 77 -13.67 10.97 -7.56
CA VAL A 77 -12.54 11.45 -6.76
C VAL A 77 -11.23 10.77 -7.20
N MET A 78 -11.22 9.43 -7.32
CA MET A 78 -10.02 8.69 -7.74
C MET A 78 -9.58 9.03 -9.15
N MET A 79 -10.51 9.06 -10.12
CA MET A 79 -10.22 9.47 -11.49
C MET A 79 -9.67 10.89 -11.55
N SER A 80 -10.17 11.80 -10.71
CA SER A 80 -9.66 13.17 -10.62
C SER A 80 -8.22 13.20 -10.12
N TYR A 81 -7.89 12.48 -9.04
CA TYR A 81 -6.50 12.39 -8.56
C TYR A 81 -5.55 11.84 -9.63
N TRP A 82 -5.92 10.72 -10.26
CA TRP A 82 -5.09 10.07 -11.28
C TRP A 82 -4.95 10.93 -12.53
N GLY A 83 -6.03 11.56 -13.00
CA GLY A 83 -6.02 12.46 -14.15
C GLY A 83 -5.21 13.74 -13.89
N ASN A 84 -5.29 14.31 -12.68
CA ASN A 84 -4.48 15.47 -12.29
C ASN A 84 -2.98 15.12 -12.24
N PHE A 85 -2.64 13.97 -11.66
CA PHE A 85 -1.26 13.51 -11.60
C PHE A 85 -0.70 13.27 -13.00
N ALA A 86 -1.45 12.61 -13.88
CA ALA A 86 -1.05 12.39 -15.28
C ALA A 86 -0.83 13.71 -16.04
N ARG A 87 -1.65 14.74 -15.77
CA ARG A 87 -1.57 16.04 -16.45
C ARG A 87 -0.47 16.95 -15.91
N THR A 88 -0.20 16.92 -14.61
CA THR A 88 0.58 17.96 -13.92
C THR A 88 1.73 17.45 -13.04
N GLY A 89 1.81 16.14 -12.81
CA GLY A 89 2.71 15.56 -11.82
C GLY A 89 2.26 15.74 -10.36
N SER A 90 1.10 16.37 -10.11
CA SER A 90 0.47 16.43 -8.78
C SER A 90 -0.96 15.88 -8.82
N PRO A 91 -1.39 15.03 -7.88
CA PRO A 91 -2.77 14.54 -7.84
C PRO A 91 -3.77 15.61 -7.40
N ASN A 92 -3.30 16.69 -6.77
CA ASN A 92 -4.16 17.72 -6.18
C ASN A 92 -4.96 18.51 -7.22
N GLY A 93 -6.15 18.96 -6.82
CA GLY A 93 -7.04 19.75 -7.66
C GLY A 93 -8.17 20.38 -6.86
N HIS A 94 -9.01 21.16 -7.53
CA HIS A 94 -10.16 21.81 -6.90
C HIS A 94 -11.15 20.78 -6.34
N ASN A 95 -11.72 21.04 -5.16
CA ASN A 95 -12.67 20.16 -4.46
C ASN A 95 -12.16 18.75 -4.09
N LEU A 96 -10.84 18.54 -4.08
CA LEU A 96 -10.22 17.32 -3.59
C LEU A 96 -9.59 17.54 -2.22
N VAL A 97 -9.64 16.51 -1.37
CA VAL A 97 -8.84 16.50 -0.14
C VAL A 97 -7.37 16.59 -0.53
N HIS A 98 -6.60 17.40 0.21
CA HIS A 98 -5.20 17.55 -0.08
C HIS A 98 -4.46 16.21 0.06
N TRP A 99 -3.81 15.79 -1.02
CA TRP A 99 -2.94 14.63 -1.05
C TRP A 99 -1.49 15.10 -0.83
N PRO A 100 -0.90 14.82 0.35
CA PRO A 100 0.43 15.30 0.69
C PRO A 100 1.51 14.62 -0.16
N LYS A 101 2.56 15.37 -0.48
CA LYS A 101 3.78 14.81 -1.05
C LYS A 101 4.44 13.91 -0.01
N TYR A 102 4.85 12.71 -0.42
CA TYR A 102 5.62 11.80 0.39
C TYR A 102 7.03 12.38 0.62
N GLY A 103 7.53 12.26 1.85
CA GLY A 103 8.77 12.92 2.29
C GLY A 103 9.18 12.45 3.68
N ALA A 104 9.97 13.26 4.39
CA ALA A 104 10.52 12.91 5.71
C ALA A 104 9.45 12.56 6.77
N GLU A 105 8.27 13.18 6.69
CA GLU A 105 7.14 12.87 7.58
C GLU A 105 6.37 11.60 7.18
N GLU A 106 6.76 10.95 6.07
CA GLU A 106 6.15 9.72 5.53
C GLU A 106 4.62 9.81 5.38
N LYS A 107 4.13 11.02 5.06
CA LYS A 107 2.70 11.30 4.86
C LYS A 107 2.17 10.60 3.62
N TYR A 108 0.97 10.04 3.74
CA TYR A 108 0.24 9.39 2.65
C TYR A 108 -1.26 9.67 2.77
N LEU A 109 -2.00 9.44 1.69
CA LEU A 109 -3.46 9.56 1.69
C LEU A 109 -4.12 8.19 1.92
N ALA A 110 -4.86 8.03 3.00
CA ALA A 110 -5.74 6.88 3.18
C ALA A 110 -7.09 7.19 2.51
N ILE A 111 -7.50 6.33 1.58
CA ILE A 111 -8.67 6.54 0.72
C ILE A 111 -9.71 5.48 1.07
N GLY A 112 -10.71 5.89 1.85
CA GLY A 112 -11.91 5.11 2.11
C GLY A 112 -13.10 5.60 1.31
N LEU A 113 -14.21 4.87 1.40
CA LEU A 113 -15.45 5.15 0.65
C LEU A 113 -15.99 6.57 0.86
N LYS A 114 -16.09 7.01 2.12
CA LYS A 114 -16.72 8.30 2.47
C LYS A 114 -15.73 9.42 2.79
N LYS A 115 -14.47 9.07 3.05
CA LYS A 115 -13.46 10.03 3.54
C LYS A 115 -12.08 9.68 2.98
N GLN A 116 -11.34 10.72 2.64
CA GLN A 116 -9.92 10.66 2.40
C GLN A 116 -9.22 11.40 3.54
N VAL A 117 -8.23 10.76 4.15
CA VAL A 117 -7.55 11.31 5.33
C VAL A 117 -6.04 11.24 5.13
N THR A 118 -5.34 12.30 5.51
CA THR A 118 -3.88 12.27 5.58
C THR A 118 -3.47 11.42 6.79
N ALA A 119 -2.62 10.43 6.55
CA ALA A 119 -2.02 9.58 7.55
C ALA A 119 -0.49 9.59 7.38
N GLN A 120 0.22 8.92 8.30
CA GLN A 120 1.68 8.86 8.33
C GLN A 120 2.14 7.43 8.58
N HIS A 121 3.38 7.12 8.22
CA HIS A 121 4.06 5.89 8.62
C HIS A 121 3.33 4.60 8.18
N LEU A 122 3.00 4.50 6.89
CA LEU A 122 2.25 3.39 6.30
C LEU A 122 2.82 2.02 6.72
N LYS A 123 2.11 1.32 7.61
CA LYS A 123 2.46 -0.02 8.13
C LYS A 123 3.91 -0.11 8.66
N LYS A 124 4.43 0.96 9.26
CA LYS A 124 5.83 1.09 9.69
C LYS A 124 6.33 -0.07 10.54
N GLU A 125 5.55 -0.54 11.52
CA GLU A 125 5.94 -1.68 12.37
C GLU A 125 6.19 -2.96 11.54
N ARG A 126 5.31 -3.25 10.58
CA ARG A 126 5.46 -4.41 9.70
C ARG A 126 6.64 -4.26 8.76
N PHE A 127 6.84 -3.04 8.26
CA PHE A 127 7.99 -2.71 7.43
C PHE A 127 9.30 -2.97 8.18
N VAL A 128 9.44 -2.42 9.39
CA VAL A 128 10.62 -2.62 10.25
C VAL A 128 10.82 -4.10 10.56
N PHE A 129 9.76 -4.81 10.96
CA PHE A 129 9.85 -6.23 11.27
C PHE A 129 10.42 -7.05 10.10
N LEU A 130 9.87 -6.86 8.89
CA LEU A 130 10.27 -7.65 7.72
C LEU A 130 11.61 -7.23 7.13
N THR A 131 12.02 -5.97 7.28
CA THR A 131 13.21 -5.44 6.61
C THR A 131 14.44 -5.33 7.50
N GLN A 132 14.25 -5.29 8.83
CA GLN A 132 15.33 -5.19 9.82
C GLN A 132 15.30 -6.42 10.73
N THR A 133 14.21 -6.64 11.46
CA THR A 133 14.15 -7.67 12.52
C THR A 133 14.34 -9.09 11.97
N VAL A 134 13.68 -9.46 10.87
CA VAL A 134 13.80 -10.80 10.29
C VAL A 134 15.23 -11.09 9.79
N PRO A 135 15.86 -10.25 8.95
CA PRO A 135 17.25 -10.45 8.54
C PRO A 135 18.25 -10.53 9.71
N GLU A 136 18.10 -9.65 10.72
CA GLU A 136 18.95 -9.68 11.91
C GLU A 136 18.83 -11.01 12.67
N LYS A 137 17.60 -11.51 12.85
CA LYS A 137 17.35 -12.80 13.51
C LYS A 137 17.93 -13.98 12.73
N ILE A 138 17.86 -13.95 11.40
CA ILE A 138 18.47 -14.97 10.55
C ILE A 138 19.99 -14.98 10.74
N LYS A 139 20.64 -13.80 10.66
CA LYS A 139 22.09 -13.67 10.84
C LYS A 139 22.54 -14.15 12.23
N GLN A 140 21.82 -13.75 13.29
CA GLN A 140 22.08 -14.21 14.65
C GLN A 140 21.98 -15.74 14.78
N HIS A 141 20.97 -16.35 14.14
CA HIS A 141 20.81 -17.80 14.16
C HIS A 141 21.94 -18.53 13.43
N GLU A 142 22.37 -18.03 12.28
CA GLU A 142 23.49 -18.57 11.50
C GLU A 142 24.82 -18.49 12.27
N GLU A 143 25.12 -17.34 12.87
CA GLU A 143 26.31 -17.14 13.70
C GLU A 143 26.34 -18.07 14.91
N ASN A 144 25.21 -18.21 15.61
CA ASN A 144 25.08 -19.11 16.75
C ASN A 144 25.24 -20.58 16.36
N THR A 145 24.69 -20.96 15.21
CA THR A 145 24.84 -22.32 14.66
C THR A 145 26.29 -22.60 14.27
N GLY A 146 26.98 -21.64 13.66
CA GLY A 146 28.40 -21.72 13.32
C GLY A 146 29.28 -21.86 14.56
N ARG A 147 29.06 -21.03 15.59
CA ARG A 147 29.76 -21.13 16.89
C ARG A 147 29.55 -22.48 17.55
N ARG A 148 28.32 -23.00 17.54
CA ARG A 148 28.00 -24.31 18.13
C ARG A 148 28.69 -25.46 17.41
N LYS A 149 28.75 -25.44 16.07
CA LYS A 149 29.47 -26.44 15.27
C LYS A 149 30.98 -26.39 15.51
N LYS A 150 31.57 -25.20 15.57
CA LYS A 150 33.01 -25.01 15.86
C LYS A 150 33.38 -25.54 17.26
N GLY A 151 32.62 -25.17 18.29
CA GLY A 151 32.85 -25.67 19.65
C GLY A 151 32.62 -27.18 19.83
N LEU A 152 31.90 -27.83 18.91
CA LEU A 152 31.76 -29.30 18.90
C LEU A 152 32.98 -29.97 18.24
N GLN A 153 33.53 -29.38 17.18
CA GLN A 153 34.75 -29.86 16.53
C GLN A 153 35.96 -29.76 17.47
N ASP A 154 36.12 -28.63 18.18
CA ASP A 154 37.23 -28.42 19.12
C ASP A 154 37.21 -29.40 20.32
N LYS A 155 36.05 -30.00 20.63
CA LYS A 155 35.87 -31.02 21.67
C LYS A 155 36.11 -32.46 21.20
N VAL A 156 36.09 -32.72 19.90
CA VAL A 156 36.31 -34.07 19.33
C VAL A 156 37.80 -34.28 18.99
N VAL A 157 38.56 -33.20 18.84
CA VAL A 157 39.98 -33.22 18.48
C VAL A 157 40.93 -33.20 19.70
N ASN A 158 40.39 -33.06 20.93
CA ASN A 158 41.10 -33.21 22.20
C ASN A 158 40.61 -34.45 22.94
#